data_AF-A0A6J8AB39-F1
#
_entry.id   AF-A0A6J8AB39-F1
#
_cell.length_a   1.000
_cell.length_b   1.000
_cell.length_c   1.000
_cell.angle_alpha   90.00
_cell.angle_beta   90.00
_cell.angle_gamma   90.00
#
_symmetry.space_group_name_H-M   'P 1'
#
loop_
_entity.id
_entity.type
_entity.pdbx_description
1 polymer ?
#
loop_
_entity_poly.entity_id
_entity_poly.type
_entity_poly.pdbx_seq_one_letter_code
_entity_poly.pdbx_strand_id
1 'polypeptide(L)'
;MSSEVGLVAQQHLNEALASPDNFTMQRDATTKRGHHYYTSQLTTAENTFTVGVAEVIDGKATTYVSCVNETLSNICDPRSVLNKVSSFMTDRSATEQKVNNILNEATDYTAESFKCSVHPLLQFSDVCKKEIVDIEKELKIKGFGNERQIFSSTENLIRSISKLIYKDGTGDPLYVPTYLREKGIINIPIVSFRGNRFNTLFFNAAGTFFFLQSHLMDYFKTSKCTLNFTENYIFNALQDDNILAICRA
;
A
#
# COMPACT_ATOMS: atom_id res chain seq x y z
N MET A 1 -8.02 25.50 19.38
CA MET A 1 -8.23 26.27 18.14
C MET A 1 -8.94 25.41 17.08
N SER A 2 -9.93 24.60 17.46
CA SER A 2 -10.54 23.58 16.60
C SER A 2 -12.05 23.75 16.44
N SER A 3 -12.64 24.83 16.96
CA SER A 3 -14.10 24.93 17.10
C SER A 3 -14.80 25.53 15.88
N GLU A 4 -14.30 26.60 15.27
CA GLU A 4 -15.06 27.27 14.19
C GLU A 4 -14.91 26.57 12.83
N VAL A 5 -13.68 26.25 12.43
CA VAL A 5 -13.42 25.56 11.16
C VAL A 5 -14.04 24.15 11.14
N GLY A 6 -14.03 23.47 12.29
CA GLY A 6 -14.68 22.17 12.44
C GLY A 6 -16.19 22.24 12.29
N LEU A 7 -16.83 23.26 12.89
CA LEU A 7 -18.27 23.50 12.74
C LEU A 7 -18.64 23.86 11.30
N VAL A 8 -17.86 24.70 10.62
CA VAL A 8 -18.09 25.04 9.21
C VAL A 8 -17.95 23.80 8.32
N ALA A 9 -16.94 22.96 8.56
CA ALA A 9 -16.79 21.70 7.82
C ALA A 9 -17.97 20.75 8.06
N GLN A 10 -18.46 20.65 9.29
CA GLN A 10 -19.66 19.86 9.62
C GLN A 10 -20.92 20.41 8.93
N GLN A 11 -21.08 21.74 8.87
CA GLN A 11 -22.19 22.39 8.18
C GLN A 11 -22.16 22.09 6.68
N HIS A 12 -21.01 22.28 6.02
CA HIS A 12 -20.87 21.95 4.59
C HIS A 12 -21.12 20.46 4.33
N LEU A 13 -20.68 19.58 5.23
CA LEU A 13 -20.94 18.16 5.11
C LEU A 13 -22.43 17.84 5.29
N ASN A 14 -23.10 18.44 6.26
CA ASN A 14 -24.53 18.26 6.48
C ASN A 14 -25.34 18.73 5.26
N GLU A 15 -25.01 19.90 4.69
CA GLU A 15 -25.61 20.39 3.45
C GLU A 15 -25.39 19.44 2.28
N ALA A 16 -24.18 18.91 2.12
CA ALA A 16 -23.88 17.93 1.08
C ALA A 16 -24.65 16.61 1.27
N LEU A 17 -24.82 16.16 2.51
CA LEU A 17 -25.57 14.94 2.84
C LEU A 17 -27.10 15.12 2.73
N ALA A 18 -27.57 16.37 2.68
CA ALA A 18 -28.99 16.67 2.45
C ALA A 18 -29.42 16.47 0.99
N SER A 19 -28.51 16.59 0.01
CA SER A 19 -28.88 16.90 -1.39
C SER A 19 -28.93 15.73 -2.39
N PRO A 20 -28.16 14.62 -2.25
CA PRO A 20 -28.42 13.40 -3.04
C PRO A 20 -28.82 12.19 -2.19
N ASP A 21 -29.69 11.36 -2.76
CA ASP A 21 -29.90 9.97 -2.35
C ASP A 21 -28.94 9.07 -3.16
N ASN A 22 -28.54 7.92 -2.60
CA ASN A 22 -27.56 6.95 -3.14
C ASN A 22 -26.08 7.29 -2.91
N PHE A 23 -25.65 7.18 -1.65
CA PHE A 23 -24.22 7.17 -1.31
C PHE A 23 -23.62 5.77 -1.37
N THR A 24 -22.36 5.69 -1.78
CA THR A 24 -21.50 4.56 -1.41
C THR A 24 -20.76 4.91 -0.13
N MET A 25 -21.01 4.17 0.96
CA MET A 25 -20.24 4.29 2.18
C MET A 25 -19.00 3.41 2.11
N GLN A 26 -17.83 4.04 2.15
CA GLN A 26 -16.54 3.38 2.20
C GLN A 26 -16.05 3.34 3.64
N ARG A 27 -15.56 2.19 4.09
CA ARG A 27 -14.96 2.06 5.42
C ARG A 27 -13.64 1.33 5.33
N ASP A 28 -12.67 1.83 6.07
CA ASP A 28 -11.33 1.27 6.14
C ASP A 28 -10.81 1.28 7.57
N ALA A 29 -10.16 0.17 7.94
CA ALA A 29 -9.56 -0.04 9.24
C ALA A 29 -8.06 -0.22 9.07
N THR A 30 -7.26 0.53 9.84
CA THR A 30 -5.81 0.40 9.79
C THR A 30 -5.20 0.42 11.18
N THR A 31 -4.02 -0.19 11.32
CA THR A 31 -3.29 -0.21 12.59
C THR A 31 -1.93 0.44 12.38
N LYS A 32 -1.62 1.46 13.18
CA LYS A 32 -0.36 2.18 13.09
C LYS A 32 0.20 2.42 14.48
N ARG A 33 1.43 1.92 14.71
CA ARG A 33 2.17 2.08 15.98
C ARG A 33 1.38 1.61 17.22
N GLY A 34 0.61 0.53 17.08
CA GLY A 34 -0.20 -0.03 18.18
C GLY A 34 -1.57 0.61 18.37
N HIS A 35 -1.91 1.64 17.58
CA HIS A 35 -3.22 2.28 17.59
C HIS A 35 -4.05 1.79 16.41
N HIS A 36 -5.33 1.45 16.66
CA HIS A 36 -6.27 1.06 15.62
C HIS A 36 -7.10 2.27 15.22
N TYR A 37 -7.17 2.55 13.92
CA TYR A 37 -7.95 3.64 13.37
C TYR A 37 -9.04 3.09 12.47
N TYR A 38 -10.21 3.69 12.56
CA TYR A 38 -11.36 3.39 11.73
C TYR A 38 -11.80 4.65 10.99
N THR A 39 -12.07 4.51 9.71
CA THR A 39 -12.44 5.63 8.84
C THR A 39 -13.73 5.34 8.14
N SER A 40 -14.54 6.38 7.95
CA SER A 40 -15.79 6.32 7.20
C SER A 40 -15.86 7.46 6.21
N GLN A 41 -16.18 7.13 4.98
CA GLN A 41 -16.30 8.07 3.88
C GLN A 41 -17.61 7.84 3.13
N LEU A 42 -18.21 8.90 2.61
CA LEU A 42 -19.40 8.85 1.78
C LEU A 42 -19.05 9.38 0.40
N THR A 43 -19.36 8.59 -0.63
CA THR A 43 -19.06 8.92 -2.01
C THR A 43 -20.34 9.04 -2.81
N THR A 44 -20.44 10.11 -3.58
CA THR A 44 -21.44 10.35 -4.62
C THR A 44 -20.78 10.20 -5.99
N ALA A 45 -21.52 10.40 -7.08
CA ALA A 45 -20.94 10.42 -8.42
C ALA A 45 -19.91 11.53 -8.62
N GLU A 46 -20.06 12.66 -7.91
CA GLU A 46 -19.24 13.86 -8.13
C GLU A 46 -18.18 14.07 -7.05
N ASN A 47 -18.48 13.67 -5.81
CA ASN A 47 -17.69 14.06 -4.64
C ASN A 47 -17.51 12.90 -3.65
N THR A 48 -16.35 12.89 -2.97
CA THR A 48 -16.06 12.01 -1.83
C THR A 48 -15.87 12.84 -0.58
N PHE A 49 -16.61 12.49 0.47
CA PHE A 49 -16.61 13.18 1.75
C PHE A 49 -16.03 12.27 2.83
N THR A 50 -15.05 12.77 3.58
CA THR A 50 -14.59 12.06 4.80
C THR A 50 -15.50 12.44 5.95
N VAL A 51 -16.26 11.46 6.43
CA VAL A 51 -17.23 11.64 7.53
C VAL A 51 -16.49 11.63 8.86
N GLY A 52 -15.50 10.76 9.00
CA GLY A 52 -14.59 10.83 10.12
C GLY A 52 -13.51 9.76 10.14
N VAL A 53 -12.58 10.00 11.06
CA VAL A 53 -11.44 9.15 11.38
C VAL A 53 -11.37 9.11 12.90
N ALA A 54 -11.53 7.92 13.47
CA ALA A 54 -11.49 7.73 14.91
C ALA A 54 -10.48 6.65 15.27
N GLU A 55 -9.82 6.82 16.41
CA GLU A 55 -9.09 5.73 17.05
C GLU A 55 -10.09 4.83 17.78
N VAL A 56 -9.96 3.52 17.59
CA VAL A 56 -10.84 2.50 18.17
C VAL A 56 -10.02 1.57 19.05
N ILE A 57 -10.65 1.07 20.11
CA ILE A 57 -9.98 0.24 21.12
C ILE A 57 -9.70 -1.20 20.64
N ASP A 58 -10.48 -1.68 19.66
CA ASP A 58 -10.34 -3.03 19.11
C ASP A 58 -10.87 -3.11 17.66
N GLY A 59 -10.72 -4.29 17.05
CA GLY A 59 -11.21 -4.60 15.71
C GLY A 59 -12.53 -5.37 15.67
N LYS A 60 -13.44 -5.14 16.64
CA LYS A 60 -14.74 -5.81 16.67
C LYS A 60 -15.79 -5.03 15.87
N ALA A 61 -16.72 -5.78 15.28
CA ALA A 61 -17.79 -5.20 14.47
C ALA A 61 -18.68 -4.23 15.26
N THR A 62 -18.99 -4.54 16.52
CA THR A 62 -19.78 -3.66 17.40
C THR A 62 -19.09 -2.32 17.65
N THR A 63 -17.76 -2.34 17.81
CA THR A 63 -16.95 -1.12 18.00
C THR A 63 -16.99 -0.27 16.74
N TYR A 64 -16.87 -0.87 15.56
CA TYR A 64 -16.93 -0.16 14.28
C TYR A 64 -18.31 0.45 14.03
N VAL A 65 -19.39 -0.28 14.31
CA VAL A 65 -20.76 0.25 14.23
C VAL A 65 -20.96 1.44 15.18
N SER A 66 -20.51 1.31 16.42
CA SER A 66 -20.56 2.41 17.40
C SER A 66 -19.82 3.64 16.89
N CYS A 67 -18.61 3.44 16.35
CA CYS A 67 -17.81 4.50 15.75
C CYS A 67 -18.51 5.18 14.57
N VAL A 68 -19.15 4.43 13.67
CA VAL A 68 -19.91 5.00 12.53
C VAL A 68 -21.05 5.86 13.03
N ASN A 69 -21.85 5.33 13.96
CA ASN A 69 -22.99 6.06 14.52
C ASN A 69 -22.57 7.31 15.27
N GLU A 70 -21.51 7.23 16.07
CA GLU A 70 -20.97 8.39 16.79
C GLU A 70 -20.48 9.46 15.81
N THR A 71 -19.72 9.06 14.80
CA THR A 71 -19.20 9.98 13.78
C THR A 71 -20.32 10.66 13.01
N LEU A 72 -21.35 9.92 12.60
CA LEU A 72 -22.52 10.48 11.93
C LEU A 72 -23.31 11.41 12.85
N SER A 73 -23.49 11.04 14.12
CA SER A 73 -24.26 11.82 15.10
C SER A 73 -23.68 13.21 15.36
N ASN A 74 -22.37 13.38 15.14
CA ASN A 74 -21.71 14.68 15.22
C ASN A 74 -22.06 15.61 14.03
N ILE A 75 -22.69 15.09 12.98
CA ILE A 75 -23.03 15.82 11.76
C ILE A 75 -24.55 15.92 11.61
N CYS A 76 -25.26 14.80 11.72
CA CYS A 76 -26.72 14.68 11.53
C CYS A 76 -27.24 13.35 12.14
N ASP A 77 -28.54 13.08 12.03
CA ASP A 77 -29.10 11.81 12.49
C ASP A 77 -28.50 10.62 11.69
N PRO A 78 -27.83 9.64 12.34
CA PRO A 78 -27.19 8.54 11.64
C PRO A 78 -28.14 7.74 10.74
N ARG A 79 -29.39 7.52 11.16
CA ARG A 79 -30.37 6.77 10.37
C ARG A 79 -30.72 7.49 9.08
N SER A 80 -30.87 8.82 9.13
CA SER A 80 -31.16 9.63 7.95
C SER A 80 -30.11 9.47 6.84
N VAL A 81 -28.83 9.30 7.19
CA VAL A 81 -27.75 9.10 6.23
C VAL A 81 -27.65 7.64 5.80
N LEU A 82 -27.74 6.70 6.75
CA LEU A 82 -27.67 5.27 6.46
C LEU A 82 -28.79 4.84 5.50
N ASN A 83 -29.99 5.40 5.62
CA ASN A 83 -31.11 5.19 4.69
C ASN A 83 -30.91 5.84 3.31
N LYS A 84 -29.80 6.53 3.07
CA LYS A 84 -29.40 7.01 1.73
C LYS A 84 -28.22 6.24 1.16
N VAL A 85 -27.61 5.34 1.93
CA VAL A 85 -26.47 4.53 1.48
C VAL A 85 -26.98 3.38 0.61
N SER A 86 -26.78 3.45 -0.70
CA SER A 86 -27.17 2.38 -1.62
C SER A 86 -26.20 1.19 -1.56
N SER A 87 -24.95 1.45 -1.17
CA SER A 87 -23.89 0.45 -1.17
C SER A 87 -22.79 0.68 -0.15
N PHE A 88 -22.20 -0.40 0.33
CA PHE A 88 -20.99 -0.42 1.15
C PHE A 88 -19.79 -0.87 0.32
N MET A 89 -18.67 -0.16 0.41
CA MET A 89 -17.38 -0.63 -0.11
C MET A 89 -16.39 -0.81 1.03
N THR A 90 -16.06 -2.06 1.33
CA THR A 90 -15.22 -2.41 2.49
C THR A 90 -14.11 -3.37 2.08
N ASP A 91 -13.20 -3.66 3.02
CA ASP A 91 -12.28 -4.78 2.89
C ASP A 91 -13.03 -6.14 2.82
N ARG A 92 -12.24 -7.22 2.68
CA ARG A 92 -12.76 -8.60 2.65
C ARG A 92 -12.84 -9.24 4.04
N SER A 93 -12.63 -8.50 5.11
CA SER A 93 -12.63 -9.06 6.46
C SER A 93 -14.02 -9.57 6.86
N ALA A 94 -14.03 -10.61 7.68
CA ALA A 94 -15.27 -11.12 8.26
C ALA A 94 -15.90 -10.09 9.22
N THR A 95 -15.07 -9.22 9.83
CA THR A 95 -15.55 -8.13 10.69
C THR A 95 -16.37 -7.13 9.90
N GLU A 96 -15.89 -6.62 8.77
CA GLU A 96 -16.64 -5.66 7.95
C GLU A 96 -17.95 -6.24 7.39
N GLN A 97 -17.97 -7.54 7.10
CA GLN A 97 -19.22 -8.22 6.72
C GLN A 97 -20.24 -8.18 7.86
N LYS A 98 -19.81 -8.44 9.10
CA LYS A 98 -20.68 -8.31 10.27
C LYS A 98 -21.14 -6.88 10.49
N VAL A 99 -20.28 -5.89 10.27
CA VAL A 99 -20.66 -4.46 10.34
C VAL A 99 -21.76 -4.15 9.31
N ASN A 100 -21.62 -4.61 8.06
CA ASN A 100 -22.66 -4.43 7.04
C ASN A 100 -24.00 -5.02 7.46
N ASN A 101 -23.99 -6.23 8.03
CA ASN A 101 -25.21 -6.87 8.51
C ASN A 101 -25.88 -6.04 9.61
N ILE A 102 -25.12 -5.61 10.62
CA ILE A 102 -25.65 -4.82 11.74
C ILE A 102 -26.19 -3.47 11.26
N LEU A 103 -25.50 -2.79 10.33
CA LEU A 103 -26.00 -1.52 9.79
C LEU A 103 -27.25 -1.71 8.92
N ASN A 104 -27.31 -2.78 8.12
CA ASN A 104 -28.50 -3.11 7.34
C ASN A 104 -29.72 -3.46 8.21
N GLU A 105 -29.51 -4.08 9.38
CA GLU A 105 -30.58 -4.31 10.37
C GLU A 105 -31.12 -3.01 10.96
N ALA A 106 -30.34 -1.93 10.91
CA ALA A 106 -30.72 -0.62 11.42
C ALA A 106 -31.37 0.29 10.36
N THR A 107 -31.48 -0.16 9.11
CA THR A 107 -32.04 0.58 7.97
C THR A 107 -33.27 -0.11 7.39
N ASP A 108 -34.06 0.65 6.62
CA ASP A 108 -35.32 0.13 6.04
C ASP A 108 -35.10 -0.73 4.79
N TYR A 109 -33.87 -0.82 4.28
CA TYR A 109 -33.48 -1.64 3.15
C TYR A 109 -32.06 -2.19 3.33
N THR A 110 -31.71 -3.15 2.48
CA THR A 110 -30.37 -3.77 2.45
C THR A 110 -29.52 -3.12 1.38
N ALA A 111 -28.45 -2.44 1.79
CA ALA A 111 -27.46 -1.89 0.87
C ALA A 111 -26.57 -2.99 0.27
N GLU A 112 -26.18 -2.85 -0.99
CA GLU A 112 -25.29 -3.79 -1.66
C GLU A 112 -23.87 -3.73 -1.07
N SER A 113 -23.16 -4.86 -0.97
CA SER A 113 -21.79 -4.89 -0.46
C SER A 113 -20.77 -5.18 -1.56
N PHE A 114 -20.01 -4.17 -1.94
CA PHE A 114 -18.84 -4.27 -2.80
C PHE A 114 -17.58 -4.50 -1.97
N LYS A 115 -16.65 -5.30 -2.51
CA LYS A 115 -15.36 -5.56 -1.89
C LYS A 115 -14.28 -4.73 -2.56
N CYS A 116 -13.39 -4.16 -1.77
CA CYS A 116 -12.26 -3.41 -2.29
C CYS A 116 -11.37 -4.28 -3.20
N SER A 117 -11.20 -3.84 -4.44
CA SER A 117 -10.45 -4.55 -5.49
C SER A 117 -8.94 -4.57 -5.28
N VAL A 118 -8.40 -3.74 -4.37
CA VAL A 118 -6.97 -3.71 -4.06
C VAL A 118 -6.56 -4.89 -3.17
N HIS A 119 -7.43 -5.37 -2.28
CA HIS A 119 -7.11 -6.46 -1.36
C HIS A 119 -6.75 -7.78 -2.05
N PRO A 120 -7.44 -8.22 -3.11
CA PRO A 120 -6.99 -9.34 -3.93
C PRO A 120 -5.56 -9.17 -4.47
N LEU A 121 -5.21 -7.98 -4.94
CA LEU A 121 -3.86 -7.70 -5.46
C LEU A 121 -2.79 -7.80 -4.37
N LEU A 122 -3.12 -7.40 -3.14
CA LEU A 122 -2.25 -7.60 -1.99
C LEU A 122 -2.09 -9.08 -1.65
N GLN A 123 -3.19 -9.84 -1.64
CA GLN A 123 -3.16 -11.30 -1.41
C GLN A 123 -2.32 -12.03 -2.46
N PHE A 124 -2.46 -11.67 -3.74
CA PHE A 124 -1.59 -12.20 -4.79
C PHE A 124 -0.12 -11.88 -4.52
N SER A 125 0.19 -10.67 -4.04
CA SER A 125 1.54 -10.32 -3.66
C SER A 125 2.11 -11.17 -2.55
N ASP A 126 1.33 -11.43 -1.52
CA ASP A 126 1.79 -12.20 -0.37
C ASP A 126 2.03 -13.66 -0.75
N VAL A 127 1.20 -14.23 -1.62
CA VAL A 127 1.43 -15.56 -2.21
C VAL A 127 2.73 -15.58 -3.02
N CYS A 128 2.92 -14.65 -3.97
CA CYS A 128 4.14 -14.61 -4.78
C CYS A 128 5.41 -14.44 -3.93
N LYS A 129 5.35 -13.61 -2.87
CA LYS A 129 6.48 -13.45 -1.93
C LYS A 129 6.82 -14.74 -1.21
N LYS A 130 5.80 -15.49 -0.79
CA LYS A 130 6.00 -16.79 -0.14
C LYS A 130 6.66 -17.78 -1.10
N GLU A 131 6.17 -17.87 -2.34
CA GLU A 131 6.75 -18.74 -3.36
C GLU A 131 8.22 -18.38 -3.67
N ILE A 132 8.55 -17.08 -3.76
CA ILE A 132 9.95 -16.64 -3.94
C ILE A 132 10.82 -17.15 -2.78
N VAL A 133 10.35 -17.02 -1.54
CA VAL A 133 11.09 -17.51 -0.36
C VAL A 133 11.28 -19.02 -0.40
N ASP A 134 10.27 -19.78 -0.84
CA ASP A 134 10.35 -21.23 -0.89
C ASP A 134 11.29 -21.70 -2.02
N ILE A 135 11.27 -21.06 -3.19
CA ILE A 135 12.25 -21.29 -4.27
C ILE A 135 13.68 -20.96 -3.81
N GLU A 136 13.88 -19.85 -3.10
CA GLU A 136 15.21 -19.47 -2.58
C GLU A 136 15.79 -20.53 -1.62
N LYS A 137 14.93 -21.15 -0.80
CA LYS A 137 15.33 -22.26 0.10
C LYS A 137 15.71 -23.50 -0.70
N GLU A 138 14.94 -23.86 -1.72
CA GLU A 138 15.21 -25.01 -2.59
C GLU A 138 16.55 -24.86 -3.31
N LEU A 139 16.81 -23.66 -3.83
CA LEU A 139 18.07 -23.32 -4.51
C LEU A 139 19.24 -23.08 -3.54
N LYS A 140 19.00 -23.17 -2.22
CA LYS A 140 20.00 -22.95 -1.16
C LYS A 140 20.74 -21.62 -1.29
N ILE A 141 20.02 -20.58 -1.72
CA ILE A 141 20.60 -19.23 -1.84
C ILE A 141 20.97 -18.77 -0.43
N LYS A 142 22.27 -18.52 -0.21
CA LYS A 142 22.75 -17.95 1.04
C LYS A 142 22.39 -16.48 1.04
N GLY A 143 21.51 -16.05 1.95
CA GLY A 143 21.15 -14.65 2.08
C GLY A 143 22.40 -13.79 2.21
N PHE A 144 22.58 -12.85 1.29
CA PHE A 144 23.69 -11.89 1.35
C PHE A 144 23.35 -10.82 2.40
N GLY A 145 23.49 -11.13 3.69
CA GLY A 145 23.27 -10.17 4.79
C GLY A 145 22.66 -10.78 6.05
N ASN A 146 22.58 -9.94 7.10
CA ASN A 146 22.17 -10.31 8.46
C ASN A 146 20.97 -11.28 8.50
N GLU A 147 21.10 -12.33 9.30
CA GLU A 147 20.10 -13.38 9.62
C GLU A 147 18.75 -12.87 10.16
N ARG A 148 18.59 -11.55 10.30
CA ARG A 148 17.34 -10.87 10.71
C ARG A 148 16.51 -10.37 9.52
N GLN A 149 16.82 -10.76 8.30
CA GLN A 149 16.05 -10.30 7.13
C GLN A 149 14.64 -10.90 7.15
N ILE A 150 13.64 -10.02 7.16
CA ILE A 150 12.21 -10.34 7.05
C ILE A 150 11.83 -10.66 5.58
N PHE A 151 12.69 -10.30 4.63
CA PHE A 151 12.43 -10.37 3.19
C PHE A 151 13.34 -11.41 2.52
N SER A 152 12.88 -11.92 1.36
CA SER A 152 13.69 -12.78 0.51
C SER A 152 14.90 -12.03 -0.06
N SER A 153 15.94 -12.77 -0.46
CA SER A 153 17.16 -12.21 -1.04
C SER A 153 16.84 -11.47 -2.35
N THR A 154 15.95 -12.01 -3.16
CA THR A 154 15.52 -11.40 -4.42
C THR A 154 14.71 -10.13 -4.17
N GLU A 155 13.78 -10.14 -3.21
CA GLU A 155 13.03 -8.93 -2.84
C GLU A 155 13.98 -7.85 -2.31
N ASN A 156 14.99 -8.23 -1.53
CA ASN A 156 15.95 -7.29 -0.99
C ASN A 156 16.88 -6.71 -2.08
N LEU A 157 17.24 -7.46 -3.12
CA LEU A 157 17.92 -6.94 -4.32
C LEU A 157 17.08 -5.85 -4.99
N ILE A 158 15.82 -6.17 -5.31
CA ILE A 158 14.90 -5.26 -5.99
C ILE A 158 14.71 -3.96 -5.18
N ARG A 159 14.56 -4.08 -3.86
CA ARG A 159 14.46 -2.93 -2.94
C ARG A 159 15.75 -2.13 -2.89
N SER A 160 16.90 -2.79 -2.89
CA SER A 160 18.21 -2.14 -2.81
C SER A 160 18.54 -1.36 -4.08
N ILE A 161 18.20 -1.89 -5.26
CA ILE A 161 18.33 -1.17 -6.54
C ILE A 161 17.42 0.06 -6.57
N SER A 162 16.18 -0.06 -6.09
CA SER A 162 15.30 1.11 -5.95
C SER A 162 15.89 2.16 -5.00
N LYS A 163 16.49 1.74 -3.88
CA LYS A 163 17.20 2.66 -2.97
C LYS A 163 18.41 3.31 -3.63
N LEU A 164 19.17 2.56 -4.43
CA LEU A 164 20.33 3.07 -5.17
C LEU A 164 19.93 4.26 -6.05
N ILE A 165 18.78 4.19 -6.71
CA ILE A 165 18.33 5.22 -7.66
C ILE A 165 17.64 6.40 -6.96
N TYR A 166 16.93 6.18 -5.84
CA TYR A 166 16.01 7.17 -5.28
C TYR A 166 16.37 7.70 -3.89
N LYS A 167 17.29 7.07 -3.16
CA LYS A 167 17.52 7.39 -1.75
C LYS A 167 18.92 7.95 -1.51
N ASP A 168 18.96 9.20 -1.06
CA ASP A 168 20.20 9.85 -0.66
C ASP A 168 20.78 9.25 0.63
N GLY A 169 22.12 9.25 0.75
CA GLY A 169 22.88 8.72 1.89
C GLY A 169 23.08 7.19 1.94
N THR A 170 22.12 6.37 1.47
CA THR A 170 22.31 4.90 1.37
C THR A 170 22.40 4.38 -0.06
N GLY A 171 21.98 5.20 -1.03
CA GLY A 171 22.08 4.94 -2.47
C GLY A 171 22.93 6.01 -3.14
N ASP A 172 22.76 6.14 -4.45
CA ASP A 172 23.47 7.09 -5.28
C ASP A 172 22.53 7.73 -6.33
N PRO A 173 21.56 8.54 -5.87
CA PRO A 173 20.50 9.08 -6.73
C PRO A 173 20.99 10.15 -7.71
N LEU A 174 22.24 10.60 -7.61
CA LEU A 174 22.81 11.60 -8.51
C LEU A 174 23.68 10.94 -9.58
N TYR A 175 24.66 10.12 -9.19
CA TYR A 175 25.63 9.60 -10.15
C TYR A 175 25.08 8.43 -10.96
N VAL A 176 24.27 7.54 -10.37
CA VAL A 176 23.70 6.40 -11.11
C VAL A 176 22.78 6.86 -12.23
N PRO A 177 21.79 7.76 -12.02
CA PRO A 177 20.98 8.29 -13.12
C PRO A 177 21.78 9.05 -14.17
N THR A 178 22.82 9.78 -13.76
CA THR A 178 23.69 10.51 -14.68
C THR A 178 24.47 9.55 -15.59
N TYR A 179 25.08 8.52 -15.00
CA TYR A 179 25.77 7.47 -15.73
C TYR A 179 24.85 6.71 -16.69
N LEU A 180 23.64 6.37 -16.26
CA LEU A 180 22.65 5.69 -17.13
C LEU A 180 22.25 6.59 -18.30
N ARG A 181 22.12 7.90 -18.09
CA ARG A 181 21.85 8.87 -19.15
C ARG A 181 22.99 8.96 -20.16
N GLU A 182 24.25 8.93 -19.70
CA GLU A 182 25.43 8.89 -20.59
C GLU A 182 25.44 7.62 -21.47
N LYS A 183 24.92 6.49 -20.96
CA LYS A 183 24.74 5.25 -21.72
C LYS A 183 23.48 5.23 -22.59
N GLY A 184 22.75 6.35 -22.68
CA GLY A 184 21.54 6.50 -23.51
C GLY A 184 20.23 6.08 -22.84
N ILE A 185 20.25 5.70 -21.55
CA ILE A 185 19.05 5.33 -20.80
C ILE A 185 18.50 6.58 -20.11
N ILE A 186 17.56 7.25 -20.77
CA ILE A 186 16.92 8.46 -20.26
C ILE A 186 15.80 8.11 -19.27
N ASN A 187 15.03 7.06 -19.58
CA ASN A 187 13.92 6.57 -18.76
C ASN A 187 14.35 5.32 -18.00
N ILE A 188 14.70 5.48 -16.73
CA ILE A 188 15.13 4.37 -15.87
C ILE A 188 13.90 3.52 -15.51
N PRO A 189 13.87 2.22 -15.87
CA PRO A 189 12.69 1.36 -15.68
C PRO A 189 12.60 0.81 -14.25
N ILE A 190 12.80 1.67 -13.25
CA ILE A 190 12.66 1.33 -11.83
C ILE A 190 11.79 2.41 -11.21
N VAL A 191 10.89 2.01 -10.31
CA VAL A 191 10.09 2.95 -9.51
C VAL A 191 10.53 2.92 -8.05
N SER A 192 10.23 4.01 -7.34
CA SER A 192 10.49 4.11 -5.89
C SER A 192 9.70 3.04 -5.13
N PHE A 193 10.40 2.19 -4.38
CA PHE A 193 9.79 1.12 -3.61
C PHE A 193 9.21 1.66 -2.30
N ARG A 194 7.90 1.99 -2.30
CA ARG A 194 7.15 2.45 -1.11
C ARG A 194 6.00 1.49 -0.78
N GLY A 195 6.00 0.95 0.43
CA GLY A 195 4.96 0.02 0.91
C GLY A 195 5.11 -1.41 0.35
N ASN A 196 4.00 -2.16 0.34
CA ASN A 196 3.94 -3.56 -0.11
C ASN A 196 3.17 -3.68 -1.43
N ARG A 197 3.64 -2.98 -2.47
CA ARG A 197 2.90 -2.88 -3.73
C ARG A 197 3.35 -3.97 -4.70
N PHE A 198 2.46 -4.94 -4.95
CA PHE A 198 2.64 -6.03 -5.92
C PHE A 198 3.29 -5.58 -7.21
N ASN A 199 2.67 -4.60 -7.88
CA ASN A 199 3.12 -4.08 -9.17
C ASN A 199 4.55 -3.54 -9.14
N THR A 200 4.98 -2.94 -8.02
CA THR A 200 6.35 -2.42 -7.88
C THR A 200 7.39 -3.53 -7.81
N LEU A 201 7.08 -4.67 -7.19
CA LEU A 201 8.00 -5.81 -7.15
C LEU A 201 8.26 -6.35 -8.56
N PHE A 202 7.20 -6.69 -9.30
CA PHE A 202 7.32 -7.25 -10.66
C PHE A 202 7.90 -6.25 -11.65
N PHE A 203 7.46 -4.99 -11.61
CA PHE A 203 8.00 -3.95 -12.48
C PHE A 203 9.50 -3.73 -12.25
N ASN A 204 9.93 -3.62 -10.98
CA ASN A 204 11.34 -3.42 -10.68
C ASN A 204 12.17 -4.69 -10.89
N ALA A 205 11.60 -5.89 -10.75
CA ALA A 205 12.26 -7.14 -11.12
C ALA A 205 12.61 -7.15 -12.62
N ALA A 206 11.63 -6.83 -13.47
CA ALA A 206 11.85 -6.71 -14.91
C ALA A 206 12.87 -5.60 -15.26
N GLY A 207 12.76 -4.43 -14.63
CA GLY A 207 13.73 -3.35 -14.79
C GLY A 207 15.16 -3.74 -14.36
N THR A 208 15.28 -4.47 -13.26
CA THR A 208 16.55 -4.97 -12.75
C THR A 208 17.18 -5.96 -13.71
N PHE A 209 16.43 -7.00 -14.09
CA PHE A 209 16.95 -8.11 -14.89
C PHE A 209 17.17 -7.72 -16.36
N PHE A 210 16.16 -7.16 -17.03
CA PHE A 210 16.24 -6.94 -18.49
C PHE A 210 17.02 -5.69 -18.88
N PHE A 211 17.10 -4.67 -18.00
CA PHE A 211 17.59 -3.36 -18.40
C PHE A 211 18.78 -2.86 -17.61
N LEU A 212 18.91 -3.20 -16.33
CA LEU A 212 19.91 -2.56 -15.48
C LEU A 212 21.08 -3.46 -15.07
N GLN A 213 20.96 -4.79 -15.18
CA GLN A 213 22.00 -5.71 -14.73
C GLN A 213 23.38 -5.37 -15.31
N SER A 214 23.50 -5.30 -16.64
CA SER A 214 24.78 -5.02 -17.33
C SER A 214 25.33 -3.63 -17.01
N HIS A 215 24.46 -2.63 -17.00
CA HIS A 215 24.84 -1.23 -16.77
C HIS A 215 25.25 -0.97 -15.32
N LEU A 216 24.55 -1.55 -14.34
CA LEU A 216 24.93 -1.45 -12.93
C LEU A 216 26.24 -2.20 -12.65
N MET A 217 26.43 -3.36 -13.28
CA MET A 217 27.71 -4.09 -13.19
C MET A 217 28.88 -3.30 -13.79
N ASP A 218 28.69 -2.61 -14.92
CA ASP A 218 29.71 -1.71 -15.49
C ASP A 218 29.95 -0.52 -14.54
N TYR A 219 28.89 0.13 -14.07
CA TYR A 219 28.96 1.25 -13.13
C TYR A 219 29.78 0.92 -11.88
N PHE A 220 29.52 -0.22 -11.22
CA PHE A 220 30.26 -0.61 -10.03
C PHE A 220 31.72 -0.95 -10.29
N LYS A 221 32.06 -1.42 -11.51
CA LYS A 221 33.45 -1.74 -11.89
C LYS A 221 34.23 -0.50 -12.31
N THR A 222 33.59 0.49 -12.94
CA THR A 222 34.28 1.63 -13.54
C THR A 222 34.23 2.89 -12.69
N SER A 223 33.14 3.10 -11.93
CA SER A 223 32.83 4.41 -11.37
C SER A 223 33.23 4.60 -9.91
N LYS A 224 33.54 3.53 -9.16
CA LYS A 224 33.82 3.63 -7.71
C LYS A 224 34.99 2.77 -7.25
N CYS A 225 35.88 3.39 -6.46
CA CYS A 225 36.99 2.69 -5.79
C CYS A 225 36.56 1.95 -4.51
N THR A 226 35.44 2.36 -3.89
CA THR A 226 34.88 1.72 -2.69
C THR A 226 33.36 1.71 -2.75
N LEU A 227 32.77 0.54 -2.55
CA LEU A 227 31.33 0.34 -2.50
C LEU A 227 30.85 0.39 -1.05
N ASN A 228 29.71 1.02 -0.79
CA ASN A 228 29.03 0.96 0.50
C ASN A 228 28.35 -0.41 0.72
N PHE A 229 27.74 -0.63 1.89
CA PHE A 229 27.08 -1.91 2.20
C PHE A 229 25.97 -2.27 1.21
N THR A 230 25.10 -1.32 0.85
CA THR A 230 24.01 -1.52 -0.11
C THR A 230 24.55 -1.83 -1.50
N GLU A 231 25.57 -1.11 -1.94
CA GLU A 231 26.20 -1.27 -3.25
C GLU A 231 26.93 -2.61 -3.38
N ASN A 232 27.68 -3.02 -2.35
CA ASN A 232 28.31 -4.35 -2.30
C ASN A 232 27.27 -5.47 -2.37
N TYR A 233 26.17 -5.31 -1.62
CA TYR A 233 25.08 -6.26 -1.67
C TYR A 233 24.49 -6.38 -3.08
N ILE A 234 24.19 -5.25 -3.73
CA ILE A 234 23.67 -5.25 -5.11
C ILE A 234 24.69 -5.91 -6.05
N PHE A 235 25.97 -5.52 -5.97
CA PHE A 235 27.02 -6.06 -6.84
C PHE A 235 27.17 -7.58 -6.73
N ASN A 236 27.14 -8.13 -5.50
CA ASN A 236 27.20 -9.57 -5.29
C ASN A 236 25.93 -10.28 -5.73
N ALA A 237 24.76 -9.72 -5.45
CA ALA A 237 23.48 -10.32 -5.82
C ALA A 237 23.23 -10.28 -7.35
N LEU A 238 23.76 -9.29 -8.07
CA LEU A 238 23.74 -9.24 -9.54
C LEU A 238 24.71 -10.23 -10.20
N GLN A 239 25.57 -10.91 -9.43
CA GLN A 239 26.43 -12.00 -9.91
C GLN A 239 25.87 -13.39 -9.61
N ASP A 240 24.80 -13.48 -8.80
CA ASP A 240 24.16 -14.75 -8.48
C ASP A 240 23.13 -15.09 -9.54
N ASP A 241 23.46 -16.08 -10.39
CA ASP A 241 22.59 -16.55 -11.46
C ASP A 241 21.23 -17.05 -10.95
N ASN A 242 21.16 -17.57 -9.72
CA ASN A 242 19.89 -18.05 -9.15
C ASN A 242 18.98 -16.87 -8.78
N ILE A 243 19.53 -15.81 -8.17
CA ILE A 243 18.75 -14.60 -7.85
C ILE A 243 18.23 -13.94 -9.12
N LEU A 244 19.06 -13.90 -10.17
CA LEU A 244 18.67 -13.35 -11.46
C LEU A 244 17.62 -14.21 -12.16
N ALA A 245 17.73 -15.53 -12.07
CA ALA A 245 16.72 -16.44 -12.59
C ALA A 245 15.35 -16.22 -11.91
N ILE A 246 15.33 -15.98 -10.60
CA ILE A 246 14.11 -15.63 -9.87
C ILE A 246 13.58 -14.25 -10.30
N CYS A 247 14.45 -13.26 -10.53
CA CYS A 247 14.01 -11.95 -11.06
C CYS A 247 13.38 -12.04 -12.46
N ARG A 248 13.76 -13.06 -13.25
CA ARG A 248 13.24 -13.29 -14.60
C ARG A 248 11.90 -14.02 -14.62
N ALA A 249 11.67 -14.92 -13.65
CA ALA A 249 10.48 -15.76 -13.54
C ALA A 249 9.22 -14.95 -13.18
#